data_AF-A0A1J5SFI4-F1
#
_entry.id   AF-A0A1J5SFI4-F1
#
_cell.length_a   1.000
_cell.length_b   1.000
_cell.length_c   1.000
_cell.angle_alpha   90.00
_cell.angle_beta   90.00
_cell.angle_gamma   90.00
#
_symmetry.space_group_name_H-M   'P 1'
#
loop_
_entity.id
_entity.type
_entity.pdbx_description
1 polymer ?
#
loop_
_entity_poly.entity_id
_entity_poly.type
_entity_poly.pdbx_seq_one_letter_code
_entity_poly.pdbx_strand_id
1 'polypeptide(L)'
;MFGFISSAALRVQALELADAFDRDCQPPQRAAAKAASEKTAVRALEKLCAATAAYARERKLGLLGRARLARALQSELRRRGYPQDLVGKLTSAVTVNALVSPGRKDSGA
;
A
#
# COMPACT_ATOMS: atom_id res chain seq x y z
N MET A 1 -4.84 -25.45 -0.19
CA MET A 1 -5.74 -24.68 0.69
C MET A 1 -5.56 -23.19 0.43
N PHE A 2 -6.55 -22.54 -0.20
CA PHE A 2 -6.56 -21.09 -0.31
C PHE A 2 -7.01 -20.51 1.03
N GLY A 3 -6.08 -19.90 1.76
CA GLY A 3 -6.40 -19.20 3.00
C GLY A 3 -7.28 -18.00 2.69
N PHE A 4 -8.56 -18.06 3.09
CA PHE A 4 -9.46 -16.92 3.02
C PHE A 4 -9.03 -15.89 4.07
N ILE A 5 -8.28 -14.87 3.65
CA ILE A 5 -8.00 -13.75 4.53
C ILE A 5 -9.27 -12.92 4.68
N SER A 6 -9.68 -12.70 5.91
CA SER A 6 -10.89 -11.94 6.20
C SER A 6 -10.74 -10.50 5.72
N SER A 7 -11.84 -9.92 5.25
CA SER A 7 -11.85 -8.50 4.85
C SER A 7 -11.49 -7.57 6.00
N ALA A 8 -11.66 -8.00 7.26
CA ALA A 8 -11.26 -7.26 8.44
C ALA A 8 -9.73 -7.20 8.58
N ALA A 9 -9.03 -8.33 8.41
CA ALA A 9 -7.57 -8.38 8.48
C ALA A 9 -6.92 -7.50 7.38
N LEU A 10 -7.48 -7.51 6.17
CA LEU A 10 -7.01 -6.64 5.08
C LEU A 10 -7.22 -5.15 5.39
N ARG A 11 -8.32 -4.80 6.08
CA ARG A 11 -8.59 -3.42 6.50
C ARG A 11 -7.64 -2.96 7.60
N VAL A 12 -7.39 -3.79 8.61
CA VAL A 12 -6.40 -3.48 9.67
C VAL A 12 -5.04 -3.23 9.05
N GLN A 13 -4.60 -4.10 8.12
CA GLN A 13 -3.33 -3.90 7.45
C GLN A 13 -3.30 -2.63 6.60
N ALA A 14 -4.37 -2.34 5.86
CA ALA A 14 -4.48 -1.12 5.07
C ALA A 14 -4.43 0.14 5.95
N LEU A 15 -5.02 0.08 7.14
CA LEU A 15 -4.97 1.16 8.13
C LEU A 15 -3.54 1.40 8.61
N GLU A 16 -2.83 0.34 9.02
CA GLU A 16 -1.44 0.43 9.47
C GLU A 16 -0.50 0.97 8.39
N LEU A 17 -0.69 0.51 7.15
CA LEU A 17 0.06 0.99 5.99
C LEU A 17 -0.24 2.47 5.71
N ALA A 18 -1.50 2.88 5.81
CA ALA A 18 -1.89 4.29 5.67
C ALA A 18 -1.34 5.14 6.81
N ASP A 19 -1.30 4.65 8.06
CA ASP A 19 -0.69 5.35 9.19
C ASP A 19 0.81 5.55 9.02
N ALA A 20 1.52 4.52 8.54
CA ALA A 20 2.95 4.63 8.26
C ALA A 20 3.22 5.66 7.15
N PHE A 21 2.39 5.67 6.10
CA PHE A 21 2.48 6.67 5.04
C PHE A 21 2.18 8.09 5.55
N ASP A 22 1.19 8.25 6.43
CA ASP A 22 0.76 9.53 6.98
C ASP A 22 1.83 10.20 7.87
N ARG A 23 2.65 9.39 8.56
CA ARG A 23 3.81 9.88 9.33
C ARG A 23 4.87 10.51 8.45
N ASP A 24 5.12 9.91 7.28
CA ASP A 24 6.18 10.34 6.36
C ASP A 24 5.68 11.42 5.38
N CYS A 25 4.38 11.44 5.06
CA CYS A 25 3.80 12.30 4.03
C CYS A 25 2.38 12.76 4.39
N GLN A 26 2.24 13.75 5.27
CA GLN A 26 0.93 14.27 5.66
C GLN A 26 0.10 14.79 4.46
N PRO A 27 -1.24 14.66 4.50
CA PRO A 27 -2.11 15.15 3.44
C PRO A 27 -2.03 16.68 3.35
N PRO A 28 -2.20 17.26 2.14
CA PRO A 28 -2.02 18.70 1.90
C PRO A 28 -2.87 19.59 2.80
N GLN A 29 -4.05 19.11 3.18
CA GLN A 29 -5.01 19.82 4.04
C GLN A 29 -4.57 19.88 5.52
N ARG A 30 -3.69 18.97 5.96
CA ARG A 30 -3.14 18.92 7.33
C ARG A 30 -1.70 19.40 7.42
N ALA A 31 -1.01 19.53 6.29
CA ALA A 31 0.36 20.03 6.23
C ALA A 31 0.38 21.53 6.56
N ALA A 32 0.50 21.88 7.84
CA ALA A 32 0.40 23.25 8.33
C ALA A 32 1.57 24.16 7.91
N ALA A 33 2.66 23.63 7.35
CA ALA A 33 3.88 24.42 7.14
C ALA A 33 4.69 24.11 5.86
N LYS A 34 4.55 22.92 5.24
CA LYS A 34 5.23 22.58 3.98
C LYS A 34 4.71 21.26 3.45
N ALA A 35 4.39 21.21 2.16
CA ALA A 35 4.20 19.93 1.48
C ALA A 35 5.48 19.08 1.62
N ALA A 36 5.34 17.77 1.81
CA ALA A 36 6.47 16.85 1.84
C ALA A 36 7.30 17.01 0.55
N SER A 37 8.64 16.98 0.66
CA SER A 37 9.48 17.06 -0.54
C SER A 37 9.18 15.86 -1.45
N GLU A 38 9.32 16.03 -2.75
CA GLU A 38 9.12 14.93 -3.73
C GLU A 38 9.95 13.69 -3.37
N LYS A 39 11.20 13.89 -2.92
CA LYS A 39 12.09 12.81 -2.46
C LYS A 39 11.54 12.08 -1.23
N THR A 40 10.89 12.80 -0.33
CA THR A 40 10.23 12.21 0.86
C THR A 40 9.01 11.40 0.44
N ALA A 41 8.19 11.94 -0.46
CA ALA A 41 7.01 11.27 -0.98
C ALA A 41 7.37 9.98 -1.75
N VAL A 42 8.41 10.02 -2.58
CA VAL A 42 8.93 8.84 -3.30
C VAL A 42 9.42 7.77 -2.32
N ARG A 43 10.20 8.14 -1.29
CA ARG A 43 10.64 7.18 -0.28
C ARG A 43 9.49 6.58 0.52
N ALA A 44 8.50 7.39 0.88
CA ALA A 44 7.29 6.90 1.56
C ALA A 44 6.52 5.92 0.68
N LEU A 45 6.43 6.19 -0.63
CA LEU A 45 5.81 5.31 -1.62
C LEU A 45 6.56 3.98 -1.76
N GLU A 46 7.89 4.01 -1.84
CA GLU A 46 8.73 2.81 -1.92
C GLU A 46 8.55 1.92 -0.69
N LYS A 47 8.57 2.51 0.51
CA LYS A 47 8.30 1.80 1.78
C LYS A 47 6.91 1.16 1.77
N LEU A 48 5.89 1.91 1.34
CA LEU A 48 4.52 1.42 1.28
C LEU A 48 4.37 0.25 0.31
N CYS A 49 5.00 0.35 -0.87
CA CYS A 49 5.03 -0.73 -1.85
C CYS A 49 5.75 -1.97 -1.31
N ALA A 50 6.91 -1.78 -0.67
CA ALA A 50 7.68 -2.87 -0.08
C ALA A 50 6.91 -3.59 1.03
N ALA A 51 6.29 -2.85 1.96
CA ALA A 51 5.48 -3.41 3.04
C ALA A 51 4.24 -4.15 2.51
N THR A 52 3.56 -3.59 1.50
CA THR A 52 2.42 -4.25 0.86
C THR A 52 2.84 -5.54 0.14
N ALA A 53 3.98 -5.52 -0.54
CA ALA A 53 4.53 -6.70 -1.21
C ALA A 53 4.96 -7.78 -0.21
N ALA A 54 5.61 -7.40 0.90
CA ALA A 54 5.98 -8.31 1.98
C ALA A 54 4.75 -9.01 2.57
N TYR A 55 3.73 -8.23 2.96
CA TYR A 55 2.47 -8.78 3.48
C TYR A 55 1.80 -9.72 2.48
N ALA A 56 1.76 -9.35 1.20
CA ALA A 56 1.19 -10.19 0.16
C ALA A 56 1.94 -11.52 -0.03
N ARG A 57 3.27 -11.53 0.15
CA ARG A 57 4.09 -12.76 0.09
C ARG A 57 3.89 -13.62 1.33
N GLU A 58 4.04 -13.03 2.53
CA GLU A 58 3.90 -13.72 3.82
C GLU A 58 2.54 -14.41 3.95
N ARG A 59 1.49 -13.70 3.55
CA ARG A 59 0.12 -14.19 3.61
C ARG A 59 -0.32 -14.96 2.36
N LYS A 60 0.58 -15.16 1.40
CA LYS A 60 0.34 -15.83 0.11
C LYS A 60 -0.94 -15.30 -0.58
N LEU A 61 -1.11 -13.99 -0.56
CA LEU A 61 -2.26 -13.34 -1.18
C LEU A 61 -2.26 -13.65 -2.68
N GLY A 62 -3.35 -14.25 -3.15
CA GLY A 62 -3.66 -14.36 -4.58
C GLY A 62 -4.10 -13.02 -5.17
N LEU A 63 -4.30 -12.99 -6.48
CA LEU A 63 -4.68 -11.80 -7.27
C LEU A 63 -5.81 -10.98 -6.62
N LEU A 64 -6.90 -11.66 -6.25
CA LEU A 64 -8.07 -11.03 -5.63
C LEU A 64 -7.79 -10.47 -4.23
N GLY A 65 -6.95 -11.14 -3.45
CA GLY A 65 -6.55 -10.68 -2.13
C GLY A 65 -5.69 -9.42 -2.20
N ARG A 66 -4.78 -9.36 -3.17
CA ARG A 66 -3.97 -8.18 -3.47
C ARG A 66 -4.84 -7.00 -3.94
N ALA A 67 -5.79 -7.26 -4.83
CA ALA A 67 -6.73 -6.23 -5.29
C ALA A 67 -7.61 -5.69 -4.15
N ARG A 68 -8.07 -6.56 -3.24
CA ARG A 68 -8.83 -6.16 -2.04
C ARG A 68 -8.00 -5.31 -1.09
N LEU A 69 -6.74 -5.67 -0.87
CA LEU A 69 -5.81 -4.90 -0.04
C LEU A 69 -5.55 -3.51 -0.65
N ALA A 70 -5.28 -3.43 -1.95
CA ALA A 70 -5.10 -2.17 -2.66
C ALA A 70 -6.35 -1.28 -2.57
N ARG A 71 -7.54 -1.86 -2.73
CA ARG A 71 -8.81 -1.12 -2.59
C ARG A 71 -9.08 -0.65 -1.17
N ALA A 72 -8.71 -1.43 -0.16
CA ALA A 72 -8.79 -1.03 1.23
C ALA A 72 -7.86 0.15 1.51
N LEU A 73 -6.59 0.07 1.06
CA LEU A 73 -5.61 1.14 1.18
C LEU A 73 -6.06 2.43 0.48
N GLN A 74 -6.61 2.30 -0.74
CA GLN A 74 -7.22 3.41 -1.48
C GLN A 74 -8.33 4.11 -0.69
N SER A 75 -9.20 3.33 -0.04
CA SER A 75 -10.29 3.85 0.78
C SER A 75 -9.75 4.63 1.98
N GLU A 76 -8.74 4.11 2.68
CA GLU A 76 -8.14 4.76 3.84
C GLU A 76 -7.43 6.07 3.47
N LEU A 77 -6.66 6.09 2.38
CA LEU A 77 -6.00 7.31 1.91
C LEU A 77 -7.03 8.38 1.50
N ARG A 78 -8.13 8.00 0.84
CA ARG A 78 -9.20 8.97 0.52
C ARG A 78 -9.85 9.55 1.78
N ARG A 79 -10.14 8.70 2.78
CA ARG A 79 -10.71 9.14 4.07
C ARG A 79 -9.80 10.11 4.81
N ARG A 80 -8.50 9.98 4.66
CA ARG A 80 -7.49 10.87 5.26
C ARG A 80 -7.31 12.19 4.51
N GLY A 81 -7.97 12.37 3.37
CA GLY A 81 -7.95 13.64 2.61
C GLY A 81 -6.84 13.72 1.56
N TYR A 82 -6.25 12.59 1.16
CA TYR A 82 -5.29 12.59 0.05
C TYR A 82 -6.00 12.82 -1.30
N PRO A 83 -5.39 13.59 -2.23
CA PRO A 83 -5.99 13.91 -3.51
C PRO A 83 -6.17 12.66 -4.37
N GLN A 84 -7.30 12.60 -5.10
CA GLN A 84 -7.69 11.41 -5.86
C GLN A 84 -6.64 10.95 -6.87
N ASP A 85 -5.95 11.88 -7.53
CA ASP A 85 -4.89 11.56 -8.50
C ASP A 85 -3.69 10.89 -7.85
N LEU A 86 -3.26 11.38 -6.68
CA LEU A 86 -2.17 10.77 -5.92
C LEU A 86 -2.58 9.37 -5.48
N VAL A 87 -3.78 9.21 -4.92
CA VAL A 87 -4.29 7.92 -4.50
C VAL A 87 -4.39 6.96 -5.69
N GLY A 88 -4.86 7.41 -6.86
CA GLY A 88 -4.94 6.58 -8.07
C GLY A 88 -3.58 6.07 -8.53
N LYS A 89 -2.57 6.94 -8.56
CA LYS A 89 -1.19 6.60 -8.90
C LYS A 89 -0.58 5.62 -7.89
N LEU A 90 -0.76 5.88 -6.60
CA LEU A 90 -0.33 5.02 -5.50
C LEU A 90 -0.94 3.62 -5.58
N THR A 91 -2.25 3.56 -5.74
CA THR A 91 -2.98 2.29 -5.78
C THR A 91 -2.58 1.48 -7.01
N SER A 92 -2.37 2.14 -8.15
CA SER A 92 -1.88 1.49 -9.38
C SER A 92 -0.46 0.95 -9.18
N ALA A 93 0.45 1.73 -8.62
CA ALA A 93 1.83 1.30 -8.35
C ALA A 93 1.89 0.15 -7.34
N VAL A 94 1.10 0.21 -6.26
CA VAL A 94 0.99 -0.87 -5.26
C VAL A 94 0.38 -2.12 -5.88
N THR A 95 -0.66 -1.96 -6.71
CA THR A 95 -1.29 -3.10 -7.41
C THR A 95 -0.28 -3.72 -8.36
N VAL A 96 0.38 -2.95 -9.23
CA VAL A 96 1.40 -3.46 -10.14
C VAL A 96 2.56 -4.11 -9.38
N ASN A 97 3.13 -3.49 -8.34
CA ASN A 97 4.22 -4.12 -7.57
C ASN A 97 3.79 -5.38 -6.83
N ALA A 98 2.58 -5.38 -6.25
CA ALA A 98 2.02 -6.56 -5.63
C ALA A 98 1.73 -7.64 -6.68
N LEU A 99 1.31 -7.30 -7.89
CA LEU A 99 1.00 -8.22 -8.99
C LEU A 99 2.25 -8.79 -9.67
N VAL A 100 3.25 -7.94 -9.88
CA VAL A 100 4.47 -8.23 -10.65
C VAL A 100 5.53 -8.85 -9.77
N SER A 101 5.50 -8.75 -8.44
CA SER A 101 6.30 -9.63 -7.56
C SER A 101 5.88 -11.07 -7.85
N PRO A 102 6.64 -11.83 -8.66
CA PRO A 102 6.48 -13.26 -8.67
C PRO A 102 6.94 -13.68 -7.27
N GLY A 103 6.40 -14.75 -6.72
CA GLY A 103 7.23 -15.50 -5.79
C GLY A 103 8.48 -15.88 -6.59
N ARG A 104 9.57 -15.12 -6.50
CA ARG A 104 10.87 -15.60 -6.95
C ARG A 104 11.16 -16.75 -6.00
N LYS A 105 10.80 -17.96 -6.42
CA LYS A 105 11.56 -19.13 -6.03
C LYS A 105 12.97 -18.82 -6.55
N ASP A 106 13.85 -18.38 -5.68
CA ASP A 106 15.27 -18.64 -5.87
C ASP A 106 15.41 -20.17 -5.78
N SER A 107 15.13 -20.84 -6.89
CA SER A 107 15.75 -22.11 -7.22
C SER A 107 17.15 -21.75 -7.68
N GLY A 108 18.13 -21.89 -6.80
CA GLY A 108 19.51 -21.53 -7.11
C GLY A 108 20.44 -21.72 -5.92
N ALA A 109 20.62 -22.97 -5.49
CA ALA A 109 21.88 -23.59 -5.10
C ALA A 109 21.60 -25.01 -4.60
#